data_AF-A0A553FX26-F1
#
_entry.id   AF-A0A553FX26-F1
#
_cell.length_a   1.000
_cell.length_b   1.000
_cell.length_c   1.000
_cell.angle_alpha   90.00
_cell.angle_beta   90.00
_cell.angle_gamma   90.00
#
_symmetry.space_group_name_H-M   'P 1'
#
loop_
_entity.id
_entity.type
_entity.pdbx_description
1 polymer ?
#
loop_
_entity_poly.entity_id
_entity_poly.type
_entity_poly.pdbx_seq_one_letter_code
_entity_poly.pdbx_strand_id
1 'polypeptide(L)' 'MKSPSKFIGVFFFGIILVGLVLLTSCGQKPQYKTALGKKKLKYYNSVQYGKTSPKEFKSFNQKRR' A
#
# COMPACT_ATOMS: atom_id res chain seq x y z
N MET A 1 -21.14 39.26 21.85
CA MET A 1 -19.87 39.42 21.11
C MET A 1 -19.15 38.08 21.08
N LYS A 2 -18.99 37.46 19.90
CA LYS A 2 -18.41 36.11 19.74
C LYS A 2 -16.90 36.24 19.56
N SER A 3 -16.14 35.79 20.55
CA SER A 3 -14.68 35.95 20.64
C SER A 3 -13.96 35.28 19.44
N PRO A 4 -13.10 36.02 18.69
CA PRO A 4 -12.50 35.56 17.42
C PRO A 4 -11.46 34.44 17.59
N SER A 5 -11.01 34.18 18.83
CA SER A 5 -9.99 33.17 19.15
C SER A 5 -10.39 31.74 18.78
N LYS A 6 -11.68 31.41 18.84
CA LYS A 6 -12.19 30.07 18.46
C LYS A 6 -12.11 29.82 16.95
N PHE A 7 -12.14 30.89 16.15
CA PHE A 7 -12.10 30.80 14.69
C PHE A 7 -10.69 30.49 14.18
N ILE A 8 -9.66 31.10 14.78
CA ILE A 8 -8.25 30.80 14.50
C ILE A 8 -7.92 29.34 14.81
N GLY A 9 -8.39 28.80 15.93
CA GLY A 9 -8.12 27.41 16.32
C GLY A 9 -8.71 26.38 15.36
N VAL A 10 -9.95 26.59 14.92
CA VAL A 10 -10.63 25.71 13.95
C VAL A 10 -9.96 25.79 12.58
N PHE A 11 -9.54 26.99 12.16
CA PHE A 11 -8.83 27.20 10.90
C PHE A 11 -7.47 26.48 10.87
N PHE A 12 -6.67 26.62 11.94
CA PHE A 12 -5.39 25.92 12.07
C PHE A 12 -5.55 24.40 12.08
N PHE A 13 -6.55 23.89 12.81
CA PHE A 13 -6.85 22.47 12.85
C PHE A 13 -7.25 21.91 11.47
N GLY A 14 -8.02 22.69 10.69
CA GLY A 14 -8.36 22.35 9.31
C GLY A 14 -7.13 22.22 8.40
N ILE A 15 -6.16 23.14 8.51
CA ILE A 15 -4.92 23.10 7.73
C ILE A 15 -4.09 21.85 8.08
N ILE A 16 -3.97 21.52 9.37
CA ILE A 16 -3.23 20.33 9.83
C ILE A 16 -3.89 19.05 9.30
N LEU A 17 -5.21 18.96 9.33
CA LEU A 17 -5.96 17.81 8.79
C LEU A 17 -5.73 17.63 7.29
N VAL A 18 -5.80 18.72 6.52
CA VAL A 18 -5.54 18.69 5.07
C VAL A 18 -4.09 18.26 4.80
N GLY A 19 -3.13 18.78 5.56
CA GLY A 19 -1.72 18.39 5.45
C GLY A 19 -1.50 16.89 5.70
N LEU A 20 -2.13 16.33 6.73
CA LEU A 20 -2.04 14.89 7.03
C LEU A 20 -2.64 14.03 5.89
N VAL A 21 -3.78 14.42 5.33
CA VAL A 21 -4.40 13.67 4.23
C VAL A 21 -3.50 13.69 2.98
N LEU A 22 -2.92 14.84 2.64
CA LEU A 22 -2.03 14.98 1.48
C LEU A 22 -0.73 14.17 1.63
N LEU A 23 -0.23 13.96 2.86
CA LEU A 23 0.94 13.10 3.10
C LEU A 23 0.64 11.62 2.80
N THR A 24 -0.62 11.17 2.93
CA THR A 24 -0.99 9.77 2.67
C THR A 24 -1.22 9.45 1.19
N SER A 25 -1.50 10.45 0.35
CA SER A 25 -1.85 10.25 -1.05
C SER A 25 -0.65 10.07 -1.98
N CYS A 26 0.57 10.39 -1.53
CA CYS A 26 1.78 10.42 -2.38
C CYS A 26 2.68 9.17 -2.25
N GLY A 27 2.13 8.01 -1.88
CA GLY A 27 2.89 6.76 -1.75
C GLY A 27 3.36 6.17 -3.09
N GLN A 28 4.61 5.69 -3.14
CA GLN A 28 5.14 4.97 -4.29
C GLN A 28 4.30 3.72 -4.59
N LYS A 29 4.10 3.40 -5.88
CA LYS A 29 3.39 2.18 -6.27
C LYS A 29 4.12 0.96 -5.67
N PRO A 30 3.41 0.05 -5.00
CA PRO A 30 4.05 -1.10 -4.39
C PRO A 30 4.79 -1.92 -5.44
N GLN A 31 6.02 -2.33 -5.10
CA GLN A 31 6.97 -2.87 -6.08
C GLN A 31 6.42 -4.09 -6.82
N TYR A 32 5.66 -4.97 -6.17
CA TYR A 32 5.05 -6.16 -6.80
C TYR A 32 4.07 -5.83 -7.96
N LYS A 33 3.61 -4.58 -8.09
CA LYS A 33 2.77 -4.13 -9.21
C LYS A 33 3.58 -3.65 -10.41
N THR A 34 4.85 -3.25 -10.21
CA THR A 34 5.72 -2.76 -11.29
C THR A 34 6.25 -3.92 -12.14
N ALA A 35 6.63 -3.65 -13.39
CA ALA A 35 7.19 -4.68 -14.29
C ALA A 35 8.48 -5.31 -13.71
N LEU A 36 9.35 -4.47 -13.14
CA LEU A 36 10.59 -4.92 -12.48
C LEU A 36 10.30 -5.74 -11.23
N GLY A 37 9.36 -5.30 -10.39
CA GLY A 37 9.02 -6.04 -9.19
C GLY A 37 8.34 -7.37 -9.47
N LYS A 38 7.53 -7.48 -10.53
CA LYS A 38 6.99 -8.77 -11.00
C LYS A 38 8.09 -9.76 -11.39
N LYS A 39 9.13 -9.30 -12.09
CA LYS A 39 10.30 -10.14 -12.44
C LYS A 39 11.02 -10.63 -11.19
N LYS A 40 11.29 -9.72 -10.23
CA LYS A 40 11.91 -10.07 -8.95
C LYS A 40 11.07 -11.05 -8.14
N LEU A 41 9.76 -10.81 -8.06
CA LEU A 41 8.83 -11.67 -7.34
C LEU A 41 8.81 -13.10 -7.94
N LYS A 42 8.80 -13.23 -9.27
CA LYS A 42 8.89 -14.52 -9.95
C LYS A 42 10.18 -15.26 -9.60
N TYR A 43 11.31 -14.54 -9.60
CA TYR A 43 12.60 -15.10 -9.23
C TYR A 43 12.59 -15.61 -7.77
N TYR A 44 12.20 -14.77 -6.82
CA TYR A 44 12.17 -15.17 -5.41
C TYR A 44 11.21 -16.33 -5.14
N ASN A 45 10.02 -16.32 -5.76
CA ASN A 45 9.10 -17.44 -5.65
C ASN A 45 9.70 -18.75 -6.18
N SER A 46 10.48 -18.68 -7.28
CA SER A 46 11.13 -19.87 -7.84
C SER A 46 12.24 -20.44 -6.96
N VAL A 47 12.86 -19.60 -6.13
CA VAL A 47 13.87 -20.02 -5.14
C VAL A 47 13.18 -20.63 -3.91
N GLN A 48 12.12 -19.99 -3.41
CA GLN A 48 11.47 -20.39 -2.16
C GLN A 48 10.58 -21.64 -2.28
N TYR A 49 9.84 -21.78 -3.39
CA TYR A 49 8.84 -22.83 -3.58
C TYR A 49 9.26 -23.86 -4.65
N GLY A 50 10.52 -23.81 -5.06
CA GLY A 50 11.01 -24.50 -6.26
C GLY A 50 10.41 -23.91 -7.55
N LYS A 51 10.82 -24.42 -8.73
CA LYS A 51 10.28 -24.02 -10.04
C LYS A 51 8.83 -24.48 -10.27
N THR A 52 8.01 -24.54 -9.22
CA THR A 52 6.59 -24.83 -9.36
C THR A 52 5.93 -23.69 -10.13
N SER A 53 5.21 -24.06 -11.18
CA SER A 53 4.45 -23.09 -11.96
C SER A 53 3.36 -22.45 -11.08
N PRO A 54 2.92 -21.21 -11.34
CA PRO A 54 1.82 -20.60 -10.58
C PRO A 54 0.54 -21.45 -10.57
N LYS A 55 0.37 -22.33 -11.57
CA LYS A 55 -0.74 -23.28 -11.67
C LYS A 55 -0.62 -24.43 -10.66
N GLU A 56 0.58 -24.95 -10.43
CA GLU A 56 0.85 -26.00 -9.44
C GLU A 56 0.71 -25.49 -8.00
N PHE A 57 1.12 -24.24 -7.72
CA PHE A 57 0.93 -23.68 -6.39
C PHE A 57 -0.56 -23.50 -6.04
N LYS A 58 -1.38 -23.05 -7.02
CA LYS A 58 -2.83 -22.94 -6.84
C LYS A 58 -3.48 -24.31 -6.60
N SER A 59 -3.09 -25.34 -7.36
CA SER A 59 -3.65 -26.68 -7.18
C SER A 59 -3.23 -27.32 -5.85
N PHE A 60 -1.99 -27.09 -5.39
CA PHE A 60 -1.54 -27.54 -4.06
C PHE A 60 -2.35 -26.91 -2.91
N ASN A 61 -2.61 -25.60 -2.97
CA ASN A 61 -3.38 -24.91 -1.94
C ASN A 61 -4.86 -25.31 -1.97
N GLN A 62 -5.42 -25.53 -3.16
CA GLN A 62 -6.79 -26.01 -3.32
C GLN A 62 -7.00 -27.45 -2.84
N LYS A 63 -5.98 -28.31 -2.93
CA LYS A 63 -6.02 -29.69 -2.42
C LYS A 63 -5.86 -29.79 -0.90
N ARG A 64 -5.33 -28.76 -0.24
CA ARG A 64 -5.12 -28.70 1.22
C ARG A 64 -6.28 -28.05 1.99
N ARG A 65 -7.31 -27.56 1.31
CA ARG A 65 -8.58 -27.10 1.91
C ARG A 65 -9.62 -28.19 1.74
#